data_AF-A0A970D2S2-F1
#
_entry.id   AF-A0A970D2S2-F1
#
_cell.length_a   1.000
_cell.length_b   1.000
_cell.length_c   1.000
_cell.angle_alpha   90.00
_cell.angle_beta   90.00
_cell.angle_gamma   90.00
#
_symmetry.space_group_name_H-M   'P 1'
#
loop_
_entity.id
_entity.type
_entity.pdbx_description
1 polymer ?
#
loop_
_entity_poly.entity_id
_entity_poly.type
_entity_poly.pdbx_seq_one_letter_code
_entity_poly.pdbx_strand_id
1 'polypeptide(L)'
;MLIMDHLNRSLELIHNNEERIKLAGYNLMAGRRAKLSAAYSSALQYFRAGRALLPENSWKVNFRLSYDLFLELAQAEYLSASINTAEQLFNTVIEVFTSK
;
A
#
# COMPACT_ATOMS: atom_id res chain seq x y z
N MET A 1 2.05 17.03 -6.20
CA MET A 1 2.65 16.04 -5.28
C MET A 1 3.97 15.53 -5.89
N LEU A 2 4.94 16.41 -6.13
CA LEU A 2 6.15 16.08 -6.90
C LEU A 2 7.16 15.20 -6.13
N ILE A 3 7.23 15.37 -4.81
CA ILE A 3 8.26 14.71 -3.98
C ILE A 3 8.06 13.18 -3.95
N MET A 4 6.81 12.71 -3.90
CA MET A 4 6.52 11.27 -3.83
C MET A 4 6.81 10.57 -5.16
N ASP A 5 6.48 11.21 -6.27
CA ASP A 5 6.73 10.66 -7.62
C ASP A 5 8.23 10.54 -7.91
N HIS A 6 9.03 11.51 -7.45
CA HIS A 6 10.49 11.43 -7.55
C HIS A 6 11.08 10.34 -6.64
N LEU A 7 10.62 10.23 -5.39
CA LEU A 7 11.06 9.17 -4.47
C LEU A 7 10.66 7.77 -4.96
N ASN A 8 9.48 7.62 -5.54
CA ASN A 8 9.00 6.35 -6.05
C ASN A 8 9.84 5.81 -7.23
N ARG A 9 10.57 6.68 -7.96
CA ARG A 9 11.52 6.27 -9.00
C ARG A 9 12.86 5.76 -8.46
N SER A 10 13.13 5.98 -7.17
CA SER A 10 14.38 5.59 -6.51
C SER A 10 14.20 4.47 -5.48
N LEU A 11 13.04 3.81 -5.44
CA LEU A 11 12.70 2.78 -4.45
C LEU A 11 13.67 1.59 -4.42
N GLU A 12 14.33 1.31 -5.55
CA GLU A 12 15.32 0.23 -5.68
C GLU A 12 16.64 0.54 -4.95
N LEU A 13 16.93 1.82 -4.67
CA LEU A 13 18.18 2.25 -4.02
C LEU A 13 18.09 2.26 -2.49
N ILE A 14 16.90 1.97 -1.94
CA ILE A 14 16.65 2.03 -0.50
C ILE A 14 16.78 0.64 0.10
N HIS A 15 17.96 0.39 0.68
CA HIS A 15 18.31 -0.90 1.30
C HIS A 15 17.99 -0.95 2.80
N ASN A 16 17.75 0.18 3.45
CA ASN A 16 17.38 0.23 4.86
C ASN A 16 15.88 -0.05 5.05
N ASN A 17 15.56 -1.14 5.74
CA ASN A 17 14.18 -1.54 6.03
C ASN A 17 13.38 -0.48 6.80
N GLU A 18 14.00 0.26 7.72
CA GLU A 18 13.30 1.33 8.47
C GLU A 18 12.85 2.46 7.55
N GLU A 19 13.71 2.86 6.61
CA GLU A 19 13.42 3.90 5.64
C GLU A 19 12.33 3.46 4.66
N ARG A 20 12.38 2.20 4.20
CA ARG A 20 11.32 1.60 3.38
C ARG A 20 9.96 1.63 4.08
N ILE A 21 9.92 1.26 5.36
CA ILE A 21 8.68 1.29 6.17
C ILE A 21 8.15 2.73 6.31
N LYS A 22 9.04 3.70 6.54
CA LYS A 22 8.66 5.12 6.62
C LYS A 22 8.04 5.61 5.31
N LEU A 23 8.66 5.29 4.18
CA LEU A 23 8.14 5.62 2.85
C LEU A 23 6.84 4.89 2.51
N ALA A 24 6.68 3.65 2.96
CA ALA A 24 5.42 2.92 2.84
C ALA A 24 4.30 3.64 3.61
N GLY A 25 4.60 4.17 4.80
CA GLY A 25 3.70 5.02 5.57
C GLY A 25 3.31 6.31 4.84
N TYR A 26 4.27 6.99 4.20
CA TYR A 26 3.97 8.19 3.41
C TYR A 26 3.11 7.90 2.19
N ASN A 27 3.37 6.79 1.50
CA ASN A 27 2.54 6.32 0.40
C ASN A 27 1.11 5.96 0.88
N LEU A 28 0.94 5.36 2.06
CA LEU A 28 -0.38 5.13 2.64
C LEU A 28 -1.13 6.45 2.88
N MET A 29 -0.48 7.45 3.48
CA MET A 29 -1.09 8.77 3.72
C MET A 29 -1.46 9.47 2.41
N ALA A 30 -0.57 9.41 1.42
CA ALA A 30 -0.76 9.94 0.08
C ALA A 30 -1.98 9.32 -0.62
N GLY A 31 -2.05 7.99 -0.63
CA GLY A 31 -3.14 7.25 -1.25
C GLY A 31 -4.48 7.54 -0.59
N ARG A 32 -4.53 7.62 0.75
CA ARG A 32 -5.75 8.00 1.48
C ARG A 32 -6.25 9.39 1.08
N ARG A 33 -5.35 10.38 1.00
CA ARG A 33 -5.70 11.74 0.54
C ARG A 33 -6.23 11.73 -0.89
N ALA A 34 -5.55 11.03 -1.81
CA ALA A 34 -6.01 10.90 -3.19
C ALA A 34 -7.38 10.23 -3.29
N LYS A 35 -7.61 9.15 -2.52
CA LYS A 35 -8.89 8.44 -2.47
C LYS A 35 -10.03 9.33 -1.99
N LEU A 36 -9.80 10.14 -0.94
CA LEU A 36 -10.78 11.10 -0.42
C LEU A 36 -11.17 12.17 -1.46
N SER A 37 -10.25 12.53 -2.36
CA SER A 37 -10.52 13.44 -3.48
C SER A 37 -11.06 12.73 -4.74
N ALA A 38 -11.45 11.46 -4.65
CA ALA A 38 -11.86 10.61 -5.77
C ALA A 38 -10.81 10.43 -6.89
N ALA A 39 -9.53 10.73 -6.61
CA ALA A 39 -8.42 10.50 -7.52
C ALA A 39 -7.91 9.05 -7.43
N TYR A 40 -8.75 8.09 -7.81
CA TYR A 40 -8.50 6.66 -7.57
C TYR A 40 -7.26 6.12 -8.29
N SER A 41 -6.96 6.58 -9.51
CA SER A 41 -5.75 6.19 -10.22
C SER A 41 -4.47 6.59 -9.48
N SER A 42 -4.44 7.78 -8.89
CA SER A 42 -3.33 8.24 -8.04
C SER A 42 -3.30 7.48 -6.71
N ALA A 43 -4.46 7.22 -6.10
CA ALA A 43 -4.53 6.44 -4.87
C ALA A 43 -3.95 5.03 -5.06
N LEU A 44 -4.32 4.35 -6.14
CA LEU A 44 -3.78 3.04 -6.53
C LEU A 44 -2.26 3.08 -6.71
N GLN A 45 -1.72 4.10 -7.39
CA GLN A 45 -0.27 4.24 -7.55
C GLN A 45 0.45 4.35 -6.20
N TYR A 46 -0.04 5.18 -5.29
CA TYR A 46 0.55 5.31 -3.96
C TYR A 46 0.43 4.03 -3.13
N PHE A 47 -0.75 3.40 -3.09
CA PHE A 47 -0.92 2.16 -2.33
C PHE A 47 -0.06 1.01 -2.87
N ARG A 48 0.06 0.86 -4.20
CA ARG A 48 0.94 -0.15 -4.82
C ARG A 48 2.41 0.12 -4.50
N ALA A 49 2.86 1.38 -4.57
CA ALA A 49 4.22 1.77 -4.19
C ALA A 49 4.49 1.50 -2.71
N GLY A 50 3.56 1.85 -1.82
CA GLY A 50 3.66 1.58 -0.39
C GLY A 50 3.74 0.08 -0.08
N ARG A 51 2.96 -0.74 -0.79
CA ARG A 51 3.00 -2.20 -0.66
C ARG A 51 4.33 -2.78 -1.12
N ALA A 52 4.88 -2.31 -2.24
CA ALA A 52 6.17 -2.78 -2.78
C ALA A 52 7.37 -2.48 -1.87
N LEU A 53 7.21 -1.50 -0.96
CA LEU A 53 8.22 -1.15 0.03
C LEU A 53 8.23 -2.07 1.26
N LEU A 54 7.13 -2.79 1.53
CA LEU A 54 7.04 -3.68 2.68
C LEU A 54 8.01 -4.86 2.53
N PRO A 55 8.74 -5.24 3.59
CA PRO A 55 9.53 -6.47 3.59
C PRO A 55 8.62 -7.70 3.67
N GLU A 56 9.11 -8.88 3.28
CA GLU A 56 8.32 -10.12 3.29
C GLU A 56 7.73 -10.46 4.68
N ASN A 57 8.46 -10.12 5.75
CA ASN A 57 8.02 -10.34 7.12
C ASN A 57 7.14 -9.20 7.68
N SER A 58 6.65 -8.27 6.85
CA SER A 58 5.95 -7.05 7.30
C SER A 58 4.69 -7.34 8.12
N TRP A 59 4.00 -8.45 7.88
CA TRP A 59 2.87 -8.89 8.69
C TRP A 59 3.24 -9.19 10.14
N LYS A 60 4.50 -9.55 10.42
CA LYS A 60 5.01 -9.76 11.78
C LYS A 60 5.56 -8.47 12.39
N VAL A 61 6.39 -7.73 11.64
CA VAL A 61 7.13 -6.56 12.18
C VAL A 61 6.37 -5.24 12.09
N ASN A 62 5.45 -5.10 11.12
CA ASN A 62 4.71 -3.88 10.81
C ASN A 62 3.26 -4.21 10.43
N PHE A 63 2.59 -4.98 11.28
CA PHE A 63 1.26 -5.52 11.01
C PHE A 63 0.25 -4.44 10.62
N ARG A 64 0.16 -3.35 11.40
CA ARG A 64 -0.84 -2.30 11.16
C ARG A 64 -0.65 -1.59 9.81
N LEU A 65 0.60 -1.29 9.45
CA LEU A 65 0.91 -0.64 8.18
C LEU A 65 0.61 -1.58 7.00
N SER A 66 0.97 -2.86 7.13
CA SER A 66 0.67 -3.88 6.12
C SER A 66 -0.84 -4.04 5.93
N TYR A 67 -1.57 -4.21 7.02
CA TYR A 67 -3.03 -4.31 7.03
C TYR A 67 -3.68 -3.11 6.34
N ASP A 68 -3.31 -1.90 6.76
CA ASP A 68 -3.88 -0.67 6.21
C ASP A 68 -3.58 -0.53 4.71
N LEU A 69 -2.35 -0.83 4.25
CA LEU A 69 -2.00 -0.75 2.83
C LEU A 69 -2.78 -1.76 1.97
N PHE A 70 -2.89 -3.01 2.42
CA PHE A 70 -3.63 -4.03 1.68
C PHE A 70 -5.12 -3.73 1.65
N LEU A 71 -5.71 -3.30 2.77
CA LEU A 71 -7.13 -2.95 2.85
C LEU A 71 -7.47 -1.75 1.97
N GLU A 72 -6.68 -0.68 2.05
CA GLU A 72 -6.89 0.54 1.27
C GLU A 72 -6.70 0.29 -0.23
N LEU A 73 -5.72 -0.54 -0.60
CA LEU A 73 -5.52 -0.97 -1.98
C LEU A 73 -6.73 -1.77 -2.49
N ALA A 74 -7.20 -2.76 -1.73
CA ALA A 74 -8.35 -3.58 -2.11
C ALA A 74 -9.60 -2.72 -2.35
N GLN A 75 -9.87 -1.77 -1.44
CA GLN A 75 -10.98 -0.82 -1.59
C GLN A 75 -10.83 0.06 -2.83
N ALA A 76 -9.63 0.57 -3.10
CA ALA A 76 -9.38 1.42 -4.27
C ALA A 76 -9.48 0.64 -5.60
N GLU A 77 -9.05 -0.62 -5.64
CA GLU A 77 -9.21 -1.52 -6.80
C GLU A 77 -10.70 -1.80 -7.04
N TYR A 78 -11.46 -2.08 -5.99
CA TYR A 78 -12.91 -2.28 -6.07
C TYR A 78 -13.63 -1.03 -6.62
N LEU A 79 -13.32 0.15 -6.10
CA LEU A 79 -13.87 1.42 -6.58
C LEU A 79 -13.46 1.75 -8.02
N SER A 80 -12.38 1.16 -8.51
CA SER A 80 -11.88 1.32 -9.89
C SER A 80 -12.34 0.18 -10.83
N ALA A 81 -13.32 -0.63 -10.41
CA ALA A 81 -13.86 -1.79 -11.13
C ALA A 81 -12.85 -2.94 -11.40
N SER A 82 -11.74 -2.97 -10.68
CA SER A 82 -10.76 -4.07 -10.69
C SER A 82 -11.11 -5.12 -9.62
N ILE A 83 -12.25 -5.80 -9.82
CA ILE A 83 -12.88 -6.64 -8.80
C ILE A 83 -12.00 -7.85 -8.42
N ASN A 84 -11.44 -8.55 -9.42
CA ASN A 84 -10.61 -9.74 -9.17
C ASN A 84 -9.39 -9.42 -8.30
N THR A 85 -8.72 -8.28 -8.55
CA THR A 85 -7.57 -7.86 -7.75
C THR A 85 -7.98 -7.45 -6.34
N ALA A 86 -9.13 -6.77 -6.21
CA ALA A 86 -9.68 -6.43 -4.90
C ALA A 86 -9.97 -7.67 -4.05
N GLU A 87 -10.62 -8.69 -4.62
CA GLU A 87 -10.94 -9.94 -3.92
C GLU A 87 -9.68 -10.68 -3.45
N GLN A 88 -8.65 -10.79 -4.28
CA GLN A 88 -7.37 -11.40 -3.89
C GLN A 88 -6.73 -10.70 -2.70
N LEU A 89 -6.77 -9.36 -2.69
CA LEU A 89 -6.22 -8.56 -1.60
C LEU A 89 -7.05 -8.71 -0.32
N PHE A 90 -8.39 -8.74 -0.41
CA PHE A 90 -9.25 -9.00 0.74
C PHE A 90 -9.01 -10.39 1.32
N ASN A 91 -8.90 -11.42 0.49
CA ASN A 91 -8.60 -12.78 0.93
C ASN A 91 -7.25 -12.84 1.63
N THR A 92 -6.21 -12.16 1.10
CA THR A 92 -4.91 -12.06 1.78
C THR A 92 -5.05 -11.47 3.19
N VAL A 93 -5.84 -10.40 3.36
CA VAL A 93 -6.05 -9.76 4.66
C VAL A 93 -6.79 -10.70 5.62
N ILE A 94 -7.80 -11.42 5.13
CA ILE A 94 -8.58 -12.39 5.92
C ILE A 94 -7.70 -13.56 6.37
N GLU A 95 -6.96 -14.19 5.45
CA GLU A 95 -6.08 -15.32 5.73
C GLU A 95 -5.05 -14.99 6.80
N VAL A 96 -4.40 -13.82 6.68
CA VAL A 96 -3.41 -13.38 7.68
C VAL A 96 -4.06 -13.16 9.05
N PHE A 97 -5.30 -12.65 9.09
CA PHE A 97 -6.01 -12.45 10.35
C PHE A 97 -6.46 -13.77 10.99
N THR A 98 -6.88 -14.75 10.19
CA THR A 98 -7.34 -16.07 10.66
C THR A 98 -6.18 -17.01 11.04
N SER A 99 -5.00 -16.82 10.46
CA SER A 99 -3.78 -17.59 10.76
C SER A 99 -3.07 -17.20 12.08
N LYS A 100 -3.65 -16.27 12.86
CA LYS A 100 -3.04 -15.63 14.03
C LYS A 100 -3.85 -15.94 15.28
#